data_AF-A0ABD2T8T2-F1
#
_entry.id   AF-A0ABD2T8T2-F1
#
_cell.length_a   1.000
_cell.length_b   1.000
_cell.length_c   1.000
_cell.angle_alpha   90.00
_cell.angle_beta   90.00
_cell.angle_gamma   90.00
#
_symmetry.space_group_name_H-M   'P 1'
#
loop_
_entity.id
_entity.type
_entity.pdbx_description
1 polymer ?
#
loop_
_entity_poly.entity_id
_entity_poly.type
_entity_poly.pdbx_seq_one_letter_code
_entity_poly.pdbx_strand_id
1 'polypeptide(L)'
;MANENYKTLDSVTVADVEALGIHTELAGKLHGELNRIVRNYGSATPQTWYHISKELLTPSLPFSFHQMMYYGCYKDFGPDPPAWLPDPTGHLQAAIDRPRLEVQ
;
A
#
# COMPACT_ATOMS: atom_id res chain seq x y z
N MET A 1 -14.53 -11.83 -3.48
CA MET A 1 -13.80 -10.63 -3.93
C MET A 1 -12.68 -10.41 -2.92
N ALA A 2 -11.39 -10.56 -3.16
CA ALA A 2 -10.61 -11.07 -4.27
C ALA A 2 -9.65 -12.11 -3.66
N ASN A 3 -9.69 -13.35 -4.15
CA ASN A 3 -8.72 -14.39 -3.79
C ASN A 3 -7.52 -14.30 -4.75
N GLU A 4 -7.05 -13.07 -5.02
CA GLU A 4 -5.88 -12.85 -5.84
C GLU A 4 -4.69 -13.16 -4.96
N ASN A 5 -4.03 -14.28 -5.27
CA ASN A 5 -2.80 -14.70 -4.62
C ASN A 5 -1.68 -13.74 -5.05
N TYR A 6 -1.66 -12.54 -4.47
CA TYR A 6 -0.69 -11.49 -4.79
C TYR A 6 0.73 -12.02 -4.65
N LYS A 7 1.61 -11.69 -5.61
CA LYS A 7 3.02 -12.12 -5.58
C LYS A 7 3.77 -11.40 -4.45
N THR A 8 4.82 -12.02 -3.92
CA THR A 8 5.80 -11.30 -3.09
C THR A 8 6.46 -10.21 -3.92
N LEU A 9 6.91 -9.13 -3.27
CA LEU A 9 7.52 -8.00 -4.00
C LEU A 9 8.74 -8.40 -4.83
N ASP A 10 9.54 -9.35 -4.35
CA ASP A 10 10.71 -9.89 -5.07
C ASP A 10 10.33 -10.70 -6.33
N SER A 11 9.08 -11.14 -6.44
CA SER A 11 8.58 -11.95 -7.56
C SER A 11 7.77 -11.12 -8.58
N VAL A 12 7.61 -9.81 -8.35
CA VAL A 12 6.95 -8.90 -9.30
C VAL A 12 7.87 -8.67 -10.50
N THR A 13 7.30 -8.74 -11.70
CA THR A 13 8.01 -8.53 -12.97
C THR A 13 7.50 -7.27 -13.68
N VAL A 14 8.26 -6.76 -14.67
CA VAL A 14 7.80 -5.65 -15.52
C VAL A 14 6.46 -5.98 -16.20
N ALA A 15 6.30 -7.21 -16.68
CA ALA A 15 5.06 -7.66 -17.33
C ALA A 15 3.85 -7.64 -16.38
N ASP A 16 4.06 -7.91 -15.08
CA ASP A 16 2.99 -7.79 -14.08
C ASP A 16 2.54 -6.33 -13.92
N VAL A 17 3.48 -5.39 -13.98
CA VAL A 17 3.21 -3.94 -13.90
C VAL A 17 2.51 -3.45 -15.18
N GLU A 18 2.95 -3.92 -16.35
CA GLU A 18 2.33 -3.62 -17.65
C GLU A 18 0.90 -4.15 -17.75
N ALA A 19 0.62 -5.34 -17.19
CA ALA A 19 -0.71 -5.92 -17.14
C ALA A 19 -1.74 -5.06 -16.41
N LEU A 20 -1.29 -4.10 -15.59
CA LEU A 20 -2.14 -3.10 -14.93
C LEU A 20 -2.45 -1.87 -15.80
N GLY A 21 -2.03 -1.87 -17.06
CA GLY A 21 -2.22 -0.76 -18.00
C GLY A 21 -1.15 0.34 -17.90
N ILE A 22 -0.02 0.07 -17.23
CA ILE A 22 1.11 1.00 -17.15
C ILE A 22 1.99 0.82 -18.39
N HIS A 23 2.31 1.92 -19.07
CA HIS A 23 3.16 1.88 -20.27
C HIS A 23 4.57 1.33 -19.97
N THR A 24 5.13 0.54 -20.88
CA THR A 24 6.40 -0.20 -20.74
C THR A 24 7.55 0.62 -20.15
N GLU A 25 7.76 1.85 -20.62
CA GLU A 25 8.85 2.69 -20.11
C GLU A 25 8.67 3.02 -18.61
N LEU A 26 7.44 3.37 -18.20
CA LEU A 26 7.12 3.65 -16.81
C LEU A 26 7.14 2.37 -15.98
N ALA A 27 6.64 1.26 -16.53
CA ALA A 27 6.67 -0.04 -15.87
C ALA A 27 8.11 -0.48 -15.55
N GLY A 28 9.04 -0.31 -16.49
CA GLY A 28 10.46 -0.59 -16.28
C GLY A 28 11.08 0.29 -15.20
N LYS A 29 10.78 1.59 -15.19
CA LYS A 29 11.24 2.52 -14.14
C LYS A 29 10.71 2.13 -12.76
N LEU A 30 9.42 1.86 -12.64
CA LEU A 30 8.79 1.44 -11.38
C LEU A 30 9.34 0.11 -10.88
N HIS A 31 9.55 -0.87 -11.76
CA HIS A 31 10.15 -2.15 -11.40
C HIS A 31 11.61 -2.01 -10.94
N GLY A 32 12.38 -1.13 -11.60
CA GLY A 32 13.74 -0.80 -11.17
C GLY A 32 13.80 -0.19 -9.77
N GLU A 33 12.94 0.79 -9.48
CA GLU A 33 12.82 1.38 -8.16
C GLU A 33 12.32 0.40 -7.10
N LEU A 34 11.35 -0.45 -7.43
CA LEU A 34 10.90 -1.53 -6.54
C LEU A 34 12.05 -2.46 -6.17
N ASN A 35 12.83 -2.93 -7.15
CA ASN A 35 13.98 -3.79 -6.90
C ASN A 35 15.05 -3.11 -6.06
N ARG A 36 15.28 -1.81 -6.26
CA ARG A 36 16.20 -1.03 -5.41
C ARG A 36 15.71 -1.02 -3.96
N ILE A 37 14.42 -0.76 -3.73
CA ILE A 37 13.83 -0.75 -2.38
C ILE A 37 13.93 -2.14 -1.75
N VAL A 38 13.48 -3.19 -2.45
CA VAL A 38 13.49 -4.58 -1.96
C VAL A 38 14.91 -5.06 -1.64
N ARG A 39 15.89 -4.72 -2.48
CA ARG A 39 17.30 -5.08 -2.23
C ARG A 39 17.86 -4.42 -0.97
N ASN A 40 17.43 -3.21 -0.66
CA ASN A 40 17.96 -2.44 0.48
C ASN A 40 17.27 -2.80 1.81
N TYR A 41 15.97 -3.15 1.78
CA TYR A 41 15.16 -3.28 3.00
C TYR A 41 14.44 -4.64 3.14
N GLY A 42 14.57 -5.55 2.17
CA GLY A 42 13.85 -6.82 2.11
C GLY A 42 12.49 -6.70 1.42
N SER A 43 11.82 -7.83 1.11
CA SER A 43 10.52 -7.82 0.40
C SER A 43 9.29 -7.73 1.30
N ALA A 44 9.44 -7.94 2.61
CA ALA A 44 8.32 -8.02 3.55
C ALA A 44 8.61 -7.32 4.89
N THR A 45 9.19 -6.11 4.86
CA THR A 45 9.49 -5.34 6.07
C THR A 45 8.69 -4.04 6.16
N PRO A 46 8.43 -3.51 7.37
CA PRO A 46 7.81 -2.20 7.52
C PRO A 46 8.59 -1.06 6.83
N GLN A 47 9.93 -1.17 6.77
CA GLN A 47 10.78 -0.20 6.06
C GLN A 47 10.53 -0.25 4.55
N THR A 48 10.37 -1.44 3.98
CA THR A 48 9.99 -1.61 2.56
C THR A 48 8.69 -0.91 2.25
N TRP A 49 7.64 -1.10 3.07
CA TRP A 49 6.38 -0.41 2.89
C TRP A 49 6.52 1.12 3.01
N TYR A 50 7.29 1.61 3.98
CA TYR A 50 7.55 3.04 4.14
C TYR A 50 8.11 3.65 2.84
N HIS A 51 9.16 3.07 2.28
CA HIS A 51 9.78 3.55 1.04
C HIS A 51 8.85 3.40 -0.17
N ILE A 52 8.11 2.30 -0.29
CA ILE A 52 7.11 2.12 -1.35
C ILE A 52 6.05 3.23 -1.29
N SER A 53 5.49 3.50 -0.11
CA SER A 53 4.41 4.47 0.07
C SER A 53 4.84 5.94 -0.14
N LYS A 54 6.15 6.23 -0.05
CA LYS A 54 6.70 7.59 -0.12
C LYS A 54 7.46 7.89 -1.40
N GLU A 55 8.11 6.88 -1.99
CA GLU A 55 9.01 7.05 -3.13
C GLU A 55 8.47 6.42 -4.41
N LEU A 56 7.78 5.28 -4.30
CA LEU A 56 7.33 4.51 -5.46
C LEU A 56 5.90 4.85 -5.88
N LEU A 57 4.98 4.95 -4.91
CA LEU A 57 3.57 5.18 -5.17
C LEU A 57 3.28 6.68 -5.36
N THR A 58 2.62 7.01 -6.46
CA THR A 58 2.07 8.34 -6.73
C THR A 58 0.57 8.27 -6.97
N PRO A 59 -0.21 9.32 -6.64
CA PRO A 59 -1.67 9.32 -6.81
C PRO A 59 -2.15 9.13 -8.26
N SER A 60 -1.27 9.36 -9.23
CA SER A 60 -1.53 9.17 -10.66
C SER A 60 -1.45 7.71 -11.11
N LEU A 61 -0.87 6.81 -10.31
CA LEU A 61 -0.76 5.40 -10.66
C LEU A 61 -2.11 4.68 -10.48
N PRO A 62 -2.37 3.60 -11.25
CA PRO A 62 -3.59 2.81 -11.09
C PRO A 62 -3.75 2.26 -9.66
N PHE A 63 -4.98 2.21 -9.16
CA PHE A 63 -5.26 1.63 -7.83
C PHE A 63 -4.82 0.16 -7.72
N SER A 64 -4.93 -0.60 -8.81
CA SER A 64 -4.45 -1.99 -8.88
C SER A 64 -2.94 -2.10 -8.63
N PHE A 65 -2.15 -1.11 -9.02
CA PHE A 65 -0.71 -1.07 -8.71
C PHE A 65 -0.48 -0.84 -7.22
N HIS A 66 -1.26 0.06 -6.61
CA HIS A 66 -1.21 0.28 -5.16
C HIS A 66 -1.56 -1.01 -4.39
N GLN A 67 -2.60 -1.74 -4.82
CA GLN A 67 -2.99 -3.01 -4.22
C GLN A 67 -1.87 -4.06 -4.35
N MET A 68 -1.29 -4.21 -5.55
CA MET A 68 -0.18 -5.14 -5.79
C MET A 68 1.00 -4.88 -4.85
N MET A 69 1.39 -3.62 -4.67
CA MET A 69 2.47 -3.25 -3.76
C MET A 69 2.11 -3.51 -2.29
N TYR A 70 0.90 -3.13 -1.87
CA TYR A 70 0.45 -3.32 -0.49
C TYR A 70 0.37 -4.81 -0.13
N TYR A 71 -0.41 -5.58 -0.88
CA TYR A 71 -0.60 -7.00 -0.58
C TYR A 71 0.66 -7.83 -0.83
N GLY A 72 1.52 -7.43 -1.78
CA GLY A 72 2.81 -8.08 -1.97
C GLY A 72 3.77 -7.87 -0.79
N CYS A 73 3.78 -6.67 -0.19
CA CYS A 73 4.62 -6.35 0.97
C CYS A 73 4.17 -7.10 2.24
N TYR A 74 2.87 -7.36 2.38
CA TYR A 74 2.28 -8.01 3.54
C TYR A 74 1.85 -9.46 3.27
N LYS A 75 2.25 -10.06 2.14
CA LYS A 75 1.84 -11.42 1.76
C LYS A 75 2.20 -12.45 2.83
N ASP A 76 3.38 -12.31 3.42
CA ASP A 76 3.93 -13.21 4.44
C ASP A 76 3.76 -12.67 5.86
N PHE A 77 3.12 -11.51 6.02
CA PHE A 77 2.61 -11.11 7.33
C PHE A 77 1.46 -12.07 7.66
N GLY A 78 1.52 -12.68 8.85
CA GLY A 78 0.59 -13.72 9.29
C GLY A 78 -0.88 -13.29 9.29
N PRO A 79 -1.81 -14.14 9.79
CA PRO A 79 -3.25 -13.90 9.72
C PRO A 79 -3.73 -12.58 10.35
N ASP A 80 -2.87 -11.95 11.17
CA ASP A 80 -2.98 -10.56 11.60
C ASP A 80 -2.00 -9.68 10.80
N PRO A 81 -2.36 -9.22 9.59
CA PRO A 81 -1.77 -7.98 9.10
C PRO A 81 -2.08 -6.90 10.16
N PRO A 82 -1.23 -5.87 10.36
CA PRO A 82 -1.55 -4.74 11.22
C PRO A 82 -2.73 -3.97 10.59
N ALA A 83 -3.93 -4.53 10.73
CA ALA A 83 -5.15 -3.87 10.42
C ALA A 83 -5.20 -2.68 11.37
N TRP A 84 -5.38 -1.51 10.81
CA TRP A 84 -6.14 -0.47 11.48
C TRP A 84 -7.55 -1.02 11.73
N LEU A 85 -7.69 -1.94 12.68
CA LEU A 85 -8.92 -2.08 13.40
C LEU A 85 -9.00 -0.79 14.21
N PRO A 86 -9.93 0.13 13.92
CA PRO A 86 -10.22 1.16 14.90
C PRO A 86 -10.48 0.41 16.20
N ASP A 87 -9.71 0.75 17.24
CA ASP A 87 -9.95 0.21 18.58
C ASP A 87 -11.46 0.33 18.84
N PRO A 88 -12.17 -0.77 19.14
CA PRO A 88 -13.59 -0.69 19.45
C PRO A 88 -13.85 0.25 20.64
N THR A 89 -12.85 0.49 21.49
CA THR A 89 -12.85 1.49 22.56
C THR A 89 -12.62 2.93 22.08
N GLY A 90 -12.17 3.11 20.84
CA GLY A 90 -11.97 4.41 20.17
C GLY A 90 -13.24 5.02 19.58
N HIS A 91 -14.42 4.47 19.90
CA HIS A 91 -15.70 5.08 19.56
C HIS A 91 -16.10 6.13 20.62
N LEU A 92 -16.27 7.37 20.13
CA LEU A 92 -17.14 8.43 20.68
C LEU A 92 -16.58 9.35 21.80
N GLN A 93 -15.53 10.15 21.52
CA GLN A 93 -15.32 11.37 22.33
C GLN A 93 -15.16 12.68 21.54
N ALA A 94 -14.90 12.64 20.22
CA ALA A 94 -14.72 13.87 19.43
C ALA A 94 -16.01 14.48 18.86
N ALA A 95 -17.20 13.93 19.17
CA ALA A 95 -18.48 14.42 18.62
C ALA A 95 -19.42 15.08 19.65
N ILE A 96 -19.02 15.20 20.93
CA ILE A 96 -19.86 15.83 21.98
C ILE A 96 -19.40 17.24 22.36
N ASP A 97 -18.31 17.77 21.78
CA ASP A 97 -17.82 19.12 22.11
C ASP A 97 -17.83 20.10 20.92
N ARG A 98 -18.98 20.17 20.22
CA ARG A 98 -19.30 21.39 19.46
C ARG A 98 -20.12 22.29 20.37
N PRO A 99 -19.61 23.45 20.82
CA PRO A 99 -20.46 24.43 21.45
C PRO A 99 -21.53 24.86 20.44
N ARG A 100 -22.79 24.67 20.83
CA ARG A 100 -23.96 25.20 20.14
C ARG A 100 -23.76 26.71 20.00
N LEU A 101 -23.56 27.18 18.77
CA LEU A 101 -23.60 28.61 18.47
C LEU A 101 -25.00 29.11 18.83
N GLU A 102 -25.11 29.82 19.94
CA GLU A 102 -26.29 30.65 20.22
C GLU A 102 -26.24 31.83 19.26
N VAL A 103 -27.16 31.79 18.29
CA VAL A 103 -27.48 32.94 17.44
C VAL A 103 -28.33 33.88 18.29
N GLN A 104 -27.81 35.08 18.57
CA GLN A 104 -28.57 36.20 19.09
C GLN A 104 -29.38 36.86 17.97
#